data_AF-A0A914BLE6-F1
#
_entry.id   AF-A0A914BLE6-F1
#
_cell.length_a   1.000
_cell.length_b   1.000
_cell.length_c   1.000
_cell.angle_alpha   90.00
_cell.angle_beta   90.00
_cell.angle_gamma   90.00
#
_symmetry.space_group_name_H-M   'P 1'
#
loop_
_entity.id
_entity.type
_entity.pdbx_description
1 polymer ?
#
loop_
_entity_poly.entity_id
_entity_poly.type
_entity_poly.pdbx_seq_one_letter_code
_entity_poly.pdbx_strand_id
1 'polypeptide(L)'
;MASILKSSHLTMGMEALALLVSFLEKDDLRGDTQEDRVKMNQLQNLLHGALIATEHVENSAIIRRRDVSLRASSAGFTVSNDQIQRFIDAFKDPSATREKGLYFNDRIYQCVRADKSSIYAKSDKLGIVLVRTATLIIIGTYNDNMFPSVCVEAVEKLASYFKEKDK
;
A
#
# COMPACT_ATOMS: atom_id res chain seq x y z
N MET A 1 -47.40 -3.03 9.44
CA MET A 1 -47.36 -1.94 8.44
C MET A 1 -46.00 -1.24 8.53
N ALA A 2 -45.41 -0.95 7.36
CA ALA A 2 -44.21 -0.15 7.09
C ALA A 2 -43.89 0.92 8.16
N SER A 3 -42.63 1.24 8.46
CA SER A 3 -41.79 1.97 7.49
C SER A 3 -40.30 1.89 7.82
N ILE A 4 -39.54 1.47 6.82
CA ILE A 4 -38.09 1.58 6.70
C ILE A 4 -37.81 2.91 6.02
N LEU A 5 -37.13 3.84 6.68
CA LEU A 5 -36.47 4.99 6.06
C LEU A 5 -35.26 5.34 6.93
N LYS A 6 -34.12 4.72 6.62
CA LYS A 6 -32.82 5.24 7.06
C LYS A 6 -31.87 5.26 5.85
N SER A 7 -31.84 6.45 5.24
CA SER A 7 -30.64 7.10 4.71
C SER A 7 -29.66 6.21 3.94
N SER A 8 -30.01 5.91 2.69
CA SER A 8 -29.09 5.41 1.69
C SER A 8 -28.41 6.60 0.99
N HIS A 9 -27.31 7.08 1.54
CA HIS A 9 -26.33 7.85 0.77
C HIS A 9 -24.95 7.59 1.36
N LEU A 10 -24.02 7.22 0.47
CA LEU A 10 -22.58 7.07 0.67
C LEU A 10 -21.98 5.69 0.98
N THR A 11 -22.40 4.63 0.28
CA THR A 11 -21.68 3.32 0.25
C THR A 11 -21.18 2.90 -1.13
N MET A 12 -21.49 3.64 -2.19
CA MET A 12 -21.26 3.21 -3.57
C MET A 12 -19.80 3.29 -4.06
N GLY A 13 -18.90 3.96 -3.32
CA GLY A 13 -17.52 4.18 -3.74
C GLY A 13 -16.59 2.97 -3.51
N MET A 14 -16.78 2.24 -2.41
CA MET A 14 -15.88 1.13 -2.03
C MET A 14 -16.36 -0.22 -2.54
N GLU A 15 -17.67 -0.41 -2.78
CA GLU A 15 -18.22 -1.67 -3.32
C GLU A 15 -17.85 -1.92 -4.79
N ALA A 16 -17.86 -0.88 -5.62
CA ALA A 16 -17.39 -0.97 -7.01
C ALA A 16 -15.90 -1.33 -7.08
N LEU A 17 -15.12 -0.74 -6.16
CA LEU A 17 -13.71 -1.02 -5.99
C LEU A 17 -13.49 -2.47 -5.50
N ALA A 18 -14.40 -2.94 -4.64
CA ALA A 18 -14.40 -4.28 -4.07
C ALA A 18 -14.64 -5.38 -5.10
N LEU A 19 -15.45 -5.11 -6.12
CA LEU A 19 -15.66 -6.00 -7.25
C LEU A 19 -14.40 -6.05 -8.15
N LEU A 20 -13.72 -4.91 -8.28
CA LEU A 20 -12.50 -4.72 -9.04
C LEU A 20 -11.30 -5.48 -8.45
N VAL A 21 -11.15 -5.45 -7.12
CA VAL A 21 -10.09 -6.20 -6.41
C VAL A 21 -10.32 -7.71 -6.49
N SER A 22 -11.56 -8.18 -6.37
CA SER A 22 -11.86 -9.60 -6.56
C SER A 22 -11.62 -10.09 -8.00
N PHE A 23 -11.66 -9.19 -8.98
CA PHE A 23 -11.27 -9.45 -10.38
C PHE A 23 -9.74 -9.39 -10.59
N LEU A 24 -9.00 -8.69 -9.73
CA LEU A 24 -7.54 -8.55 -9.78
C LEU A 24 -6.77 -9.80 -9.31
N GLU A 25 -7.40 -10.71 -8.58
CA GLU A 25 -6.72 -11.87 -7.96
C GLU A 25 -6.86 -13.20 -8.69
N LYS A 26 -7.76 -13.32 -9.68
CA LYS A 26 -8.21 -14.64 -10.17
C LYS A 26 -7.50 -15.24 -11.38
N ASP A 27 -6.54 -14.58 -12.01
CA ASP A 27 -5.87 -15.12 -13.20
C ASP A 27 -4.35 -15.13 -13.06
N ASP A 28 -3.82 -16.29 -12.68
CA ASP A 28 -2.42 -16.66 -12.86
C ASP A 28 -2.43 -17.81 -13.89
N LEU A 29 -1.77 -17.60 -15.04
CA LEU A 29 -1.64 -18.50 -16.21
C LEU A 29 -2.56 -18.24 -17.42
N ARG A 30 -2.38 -17.10 -18.11
CA ARG A 30 -2.26 -17.00 -19.58
C ARG A 30 -2.01 -15.55 -19.98
N GLY A 31 -1.07 -15.34 -20.90
CA GLY A 31 -0.70 -14.00 -21.36
C GLY A 31 -1.81 -13.35 -22.18
N ASP A 32 -2.14 -12.10 -21.85
CA ASP A 32 -2.58 -11.09 -22.81
C ASP A 32 -2.36 -9.67 -22.27
N THR A 33 -1.71 -8.82 -23.07
CA THR A 33 -1.10 -7.53 -22.67
C THR A 33 -2.11 -6.42 -22.34
N GLN A 34 -3.43 -6.66 -22.49
CA GLN A 34 -4.46 -5.63 -22.39
C GLN A 34 -5.20 -5.64 -21.05
N GLU A 35 -5.43 -6.80 -20.47
CA GLU A 35 -6.12 -6.93 -19.17
C GLU A 35 -5.23 -6.49 -18.00
N ASP A 36 -3.94 -6.80 -18.08
CA ASP A 36 -2.94 -6.30 -17.13
C ASP A 36 -2.91 -4.76 -17.11
N ARG A 37 -3.01 -4.10 -18.26
CA ARG A 37 -3.00 -2.62 -18.33
C ARG A 37 -4.20 -1.99 -17.64
N VAL A 38 -5.38 -2.59 -17.79
CA VAL A 38 -6.61 -2.12 -17.11
C VAL A 38 -6.47 -2.29 -15.60
N LYS A 39 -5.99 -3.46 -15.16
CA LYS A 39 -5.72 -3.79 -13.76
C LYS A 39 -4.70 -2.83 -13.12
N MET A 40 -3.62 -2.51 -13.83
CA MET A 40 -2.62 -1.53 -13.37
C MET A 40 -3.20 -0.12 -13.24
N ASN A 41 -4.00 0.33 -14.21
CA ASN A 41 -4.66 1.65 -14.13
C ASN A 41 -5.62 1.75 -12.94
N GLN A 42 -6.33 0.67 -12.62
CA GLN A 42 -7.24 0.63 -11.48
C GLN A 42 -6.50 0.69 -10.15
N LEU A 43 -5.41 -0.07 -10.02
CA LEU A 43 -4.57 -0.04 -8.83
C LEU A 43 -3.92 1.33 -8.64
N GLN A 44 -3.52 1.98 -9.73
CA GLN A 44 -3.01 3.35 -9.69
C GLN A 44 -4.06 4.36 -9.23
N ASN A 45 -5.28 4.28 -9.74
CA ASN A 45 -6.37 5.16 -9.32
C ASN A 45 -6.72 4.95 -7.84
N LEU A 46 -6.76 3.70 -7.38
CA LEU A 46 -6.98 3.37 -5.97
C LEU A 46 -5.87 3.93 -5.09
N LEU A 47 -4.61 3.71 -5.45
CA LEU A 47 -3.45 4.21 -4.73
C LEU A 47 -3.49 5.75 -4.63
N HIS A 48 -3.77 6.42 -5.74
CA HIS A 48 -3.90 7.87 -5.76
C HIS A 48 -5.04 8.36 -4.87
N GLY A 49 -6.25 7.82 -5.05
CA GLY A 49 -7.44 8.27 -4.30
C GLY A 49 -7.39 7.93 -2.81
N ALA A 50 -6.80 6.80 -2.43
CA ALA A 50 -6.73 6.37 -1.03
C ALA A 50 -5.55 7.00 -0.25
N LEU A 51 -4.45 7.30 -0.94
CA LEU A 51 -3.22 7.78 -0.30
C LEU A 51 -2.86 9.21 -0.70
N ILE A 52 -2.61 9.46 -1.99
CA ILE A 52 -2.10 10.76 -2.46
C ILE A 52 -3.14 11.87 -2.25
N ALA A 53 -4.42 11.60 -2.51
CA ALA A 53 -5.51 12.54 -2.32
C ALA A 53 -5.75 12.93 -0.84
N THR A 54 -5.07 12.29 0.12
CA THR A 54 -5.10 12.69 1.54
C THR A 54 -4.22 13.90 1.85
N GLU A 55 -3.34 14.29 0.92
CA GLU A 55 -2.33 15.36 1.09
C GLU A 55 -1.33 15.12 2.23
N HIS A 56 -1.37 13.93 2.85
CA HIS A 56 -0.47 13.51 3.93
C HIS A 56 0.38 12.30 3.55
N VAL A 57 0.36 11.92 2.28
CA VAL A 57 1.25 10.93 1.68
C VAL A 57 1.95 11.58 0.49
N GLU A 58 3.26 11.66 0.55
CA GLU A 58 4.09 12.27 -0.49
C GLU A 58 4.28 11.31 -1.66
N ASN A 59 4.74 10.10 -1.37
CA ASN A 59 4.90 9.04 -2.35
C ASN A 59 4.25 7.77 -1.87
N SER A 60 3.76 6.97 -2.80
CA SER A 60 3.19 5.67 -2.48
C SER A 60 3.45 4.64 -3.58
N ALA A 61 3.47 3.37 -3.19
CA ALA A 61 3.61 2.27 -4.11
C ALA A 61 2.93 1.00 -3.60
N ILE A 62 2.55 0.12 -4.52
CA ILE A 62 2.08 -1.24 -4.23
C ILE A 62 3.01 -2.22 -4.94
N ILE A 63 3.56 -3.12 -4.14
CA ILE A 63 4.45 -4.19 -4.57
C ILE A 63 3.71 -5.51 -4.43
N ARG A 64 3.83 -6.39 -5.41
CA ARG A 64 3.39 -7.78 -5.29
C ARG A 64 4.57 -8.65 -4.85
N ARG A 65 4.35 -9.43 -3.79
CA ARG A 65 5.39 -10.23 -3.12
C ARG A 65 5.75 -11.51 -3.87
N ARG A 66 4.77 -12.11 -4.56
CA ARG A 66 4.91 -13.42 -5.22
C ARG A 66 5.98 -13.38 -6.32
N ASP A 67 6.01 -12.30 -7.09
CA ASP A 67 6.83 -12.12 -8.27
C ASP A 67 7.77 -10.92 -8.15
N VAL A 68 7.82 -10.27 -6.97
CA VAL A 68 8.78 -9.20 -6.65
C VAL A 68 8.68 -8.07 -7.67
N SER A 69 7.46 -7.58 -7.91
CA SER A 69 7.18 -6.58 -8.93
C SER A 69 6.41 -5.38 -8.40
N LEU A 70 6.70 -4.21 -8.96
CA LEU A 70 5.94 -2.99 -8.74
C LEU A 70 4.62 -3.06 -9.54
N ARG A 71 3.49 -2.85 -8.86
CA ARG A 71 2.15 -2.90 -9.48
C ARG A 71 1.49 -1.52 -9.60
N ALA A 72 1.80 -0.62 -8.68
CA ALA A 72 1.36 0.77 -8.76
C ALA A 72 2.37 1.65 -8.03
N SER A 73 2.49 2.90 -8.45
CA SER A 73 3.27 3.94 -7.79
C SER A 73 2.77 5.34 -8.09
N SER A 74 2.90 6.25 -7.14
CA SER A 74 2.59 7.66 -7.34
C SER A 74 3.46 8.27 -8.44
N ALA A 75 2.97 9.36 -9.04
CA ALA A 75 3.67 10.04 -10.12
C ALA A 75 5.09 10.44 -9.68
N GLY A 76 6.09 10.12 -10.49
CA GLY A 76 7.50 10.40 -10.19
C GLY A 76 8.14 9.48 -9.15
N PHE A 77 7.40 8.54 -8.56
CA PHE A 77 7.93 7.58 -7.60
C PHE A 77 8.29 6.25 -8.28
N THR A 78 9.58 5.97 -8.35
CA THR A 78 10.11 4.73 -8.90
C THR A 78 10.92 3.99 -7.85
N VAL A 79 10.65 2.70 -7.69
CA VAL A 79 11.35 1.83 -6.74
C VAL A 79 12.12 0.78 -7.53
N SER A 80 13.43 0.65 -7.30
CA SER A 80 14.25 -0.35 -7.97
C SER A 80 13.93 -1.76 -7.45
N ASN A 81 14.19 -2.79 -8.26
CA ASN A 81 13.97 -4.18 -7.83
C ASN A 81 14.80 -4.57 -6.60
N ASP A 82 16.01 -4.04 -6.46
CA ASP A 82 16.84 -4.22 -5.25
C ASP A 82 16.13 -3.66 -4.02
N GLN A 83 15.58 -2.44 -4.12
CA GLN A 83 14.85 -1.81 -3.04
C GLN A 83 13.55 -2.55 -2.71
N ILE A 84 12.84 -3.08 -3.72
CA ILE A 84 11.67 -3.94 -3.54
C ILE A 84 12.03 -5.18 -2.71
N GLN A 85 13.14 -5.85 -3.05
CA GLN A 85 13.60 -7.02 -2.29
C GLN A 85 13.94 -6.67 -0.84
N ARG A 86 14.62 -5.55 -0.61
CA ARG A 86 14.90 -5.07 0.76
C ARG A 86 13.63 -4.87 1.56
N PHE A 87 12.57 -4.30 0.97
CA PHE A 87 11.28 -4.16 1.65
C PHE A 87 10.63 -5.51 1.97
N ILE A 88 10.71 -6.49 1.05
CA ILE A 88 10.20 -7.84 1.30
C ILE A 88 10.97 -8.53 2.43
N ASP A 89 12.30 -8.42 2.42
CA ASP A 89 13.20 -9.02 3.41
C ASP A 89 13.04 -8.40 4.80
N ALA A 90 12.72 -7.11 4.88
CA ALA A 90 12.44 -6.43 6.14
C ALA A 90 11.29 -7.10 6.94
N PHE A 91 10.32 -7.70 6.25
CA PHE A 91 9.24 -8.46 6.89
C PHE A 91 9.58 -9.91 7.22
N LYS A 92 10.72 -10.44 6.76
CA LYS A 92 11.20 -11.79 7.10
C LYS A 92 11.85 -11.81 8.49
N ASP A 93 12.61 -10.75 8.81
CA ASP A 93 13.22 -10.56 10.13
C ASP A 93 12.91 -9.16 10.69
N PRO A 94 11.72 -8.99 11.31
CA PRO A 94 11.34 -7.71 11.92
C PRO A 94 12.26 -7.31 13.08
N SER A 95 12.89 -8.26 13.77
CA SER A 95 13.80 -7.98 14.88
C SER A 95 15.08 -7.30 14.39
N ALA A 96 15.74 -7.88 13.38
CA ALA A 96 16.92 -7.28 12.76
C ALA A 96 16.58 -5.95 12.08
N THR A 97 15.41 -5.85 11.44
CA THR A 97 14.93 -4.60 10.84
C THR A 97 14.74 -3.51 11.90
N ARG A 98 14.23 -3.86 13.08
CA ARG A 98 14.05 -2.91 14.17
C ARG A 98 15.37 -2.32 14.67
N GLU A 99 16.40 -3.15 14.73
CA GLU A 99 17.74 -2.76 15.19
C GLU A 99 18.48 -1.92 14.14
N LYS A 100 18.53 -2.40 12.89
CA LYS A 100 19.31 -1.79 11.80
C LYS A 100 18.61 -0.62 11.11
N GLY A 101 17.29 -0.55 11.20
CA GLY A 101 16.47 0.38 10.43
C GLY A 101 16.25 -0.06 8.98
N LEU A 102 15.60 0.81 8.22
CA LEU A 102 15.24 0.62 6.82
C LEU A 102 16.08 1.54 5.94
N TYR A 103 16.82 0.98 5.00
CA TYR A 103 17.54 1.78 4.01
C TYR A 103 16.64 2.10 2.81
N PHE A 104 16.53 3.39 2.47
CA PHE A 104 15.73 3.88 1.35
C PHE A 104 16.25 5.25 0.89
N ASN A 105 16.36 5.48 -0.43
CA ASN A 105 16.83 6.73 -1.03
C ASN A 105 18.12 7.28 -0.38
N ASP A 106 19.15 6.43 -0.30
CA ASP A 106 20.46 6.75 0.29
C ASP A 106 20.43 7.19 1.76
N ARG A 107 19.37 6.86 2.49
CA ARG A 107 19.20 7.18 3.90
C ARG A 107 18.76 5.99 4.72
N ILE A 108 19.14 5.99 5.99
CA ILE A 108 18.64 5.03 6.98
C ILE A 108 17.47 5.67 7.73
N TYR A 109 16.34 4.96 7.74
CA TYR A 109 15.14 5.28 8.50
C TYR A 109 15.13 4.40 9.74
N GLN A 110 15.17 5.01 10.92
CA GLN A 110 15.09 4.28 12.17
C GLN A 110 13.68 3.74 12.37
N CYS A 111 13.56 2.44 12.65
CA CYS A 111 12.27 1.80 12.89
C CYS A 111 11.66 2.28 14.22
N VAL A 112 10.46 2.82 14.13
CA VAL A 112 9.57 3.10 15.28
C VAL A 112 8.80 1.83 15.64
N ARG A 113 8.37 1.08 14.61
CA ARG A 113 7.65 -0.18 14.72
C ARG A 113 8.15 -1.12 13.64
N ALA A 114 8.34 -2.38 13.99
CA ALA A 114 8.59 -3.44 13.02
C ALA A 114 7.95 -4.72 13.56
N ASP A 115 6.96 -5.24 12.83
CA ASP A 115 6.32 -6.51 13.11
C ASP A 115 6.02 -7.27 11.81
N LYS A 116 5.32 -8.40 11.93
CA LYS A 116 5.00 -9.25 10.78
C LYS A 116 4.03 -8.58 9.79
N SER A 117 3.26 -7.58 10.19
CA SER A 117 2.26 -6.93 9.34
C SER A 117 2.68 -5.54 8.90
N SER A 118 3.41 -4.81 9.73
CA SER A 118 3.63 -3.39 9.55
C SER A 118 5.02 -2.99 10.02
N ILE A 119 5.67 -2.14 9.23
CA ILE A 119 6.96 -1.54 9.57
C ILE A 119 6.84 -0.04 9.36
N TYR A 120 7.09 0.73 10.42
CA TYR A 120 7.09 2.18 10.40
C TYR A 120 8.49 2.64 10.73
N ALA A 121 9.08 3.46 9.87
CA ALA A 121 10.42 3.98 10.06
C ALA A 121 10.46 5.48 9.74
N LYS A 122 11.35 6.21 10.42
CA LYS A 122 11.52 7.65 10.25
C LYS A 122 12.98 8.05 10.18
N SER A 123 13.26 9.11 9.44
CA SER A 123 14.58 9.73 9.33
C SER A 123 14.36 11.24 9.45
N ASP A 124 14.76 11.82 10.58
CA ASP A 124 14.45 13.19 10.98
C ASP A 124 12.94 13.49 10.90
N LYS A 125 12.53 14.31 9.93
CA LYS A 125 11.15 14.70 9.67
C LYS A 125 10.49 13.92 8.53
N LEU A 126 11.22 13.00 7.90
CA LEU A 126 10.71 12.12 6.85
C LEU A 126 10.30 10.79 7.47
N GLY A 127 9.35 10.11 6.83
CA GLY A 127 9.03 8.75 7.21
C GLY A 127 8.54 7.87 6.09
N ILE A 128 8.59 6.57 6.35
CA ILE A 128 8.13 5.50 5.49
C ILE A 128 7.29 4.52 6.30
N VAL A 129 6.15 4.15 5.72
CA VAL A 129 5.18 3.21 6.25
C VAL A 129 5.07 2.07 5.25
N LEU A 130 5.38 0.86 5.71
CA LEU A 130 5.22 -0.37 4.95
C LEU A 130 4.15 -1.22 5.64
N VAL A 131 3.12 -1.63 4.90
CA VAL A 131 2.11 -2.56 5.42
C VAL A 131 1.98 -3.74 4.48
N ARG A 132 2.14 -4.93 5.03
CA ARG A 132 2.09 -6.22 4.34
C ARG A 132 0.69 -6.83 4.41
N THR A 133 0.22 -7.32 3.27
CA THR A 133 -0.96 -8.18 3.13
C THR A 133 -0.52 -9.61 2.77
N ALA A 134 -1.47 -10.50 2.45
CA ALA A 134 -1.16 -11.85 2.00
C ALA A 134 -0.24 -11.83 0.77
N THR A 135 -0.61 -11.03 -0.24
CA THR A 135 0.04 -11.01 -1.55
C THR A 135 0.79 -9.70 -1.86
N LEU A 136 0.48 -8.61 -1.17
CA LEU A 136 0.97 -7.26 -1.47
C LEU A 136 1.76 -6.64 -0.31
N ILE A 137 2.54 -5.61 -0.63
CA ILE A 137 3.11 -4.64 0.30
C ILE A 137 2.71 -3.25 -0.19
N ILE A 138 2.08 -2.47 0.67
CA ILE A 138 1.75 -1.07 0.40
C ILE A 138 2.77 -0.19 1.10
N ILE A 139 3.24 0.82 0.38
CA ILE A 139 4.24 1.79 0.80
C ILE A 139 3.58 3.17 0.80
N GLY A 140 3.80 3.92 1.87
CA GLY A 140 3.55 5.36 1.90
C GLY A 140 4.73 6.08 2.53
N THR A 141 5.14 7.22 1.96
CA THR A 141 6.12 8.13 2.56
C THR A 141 5.44 9.44 2.93
N TYR A 142 6.00 10.14 3.91
CA TYR A 142 5.56 11.47 4.30
C TYR A 142 6.78 12.35 4.60
N ASN A 143 6.59 13.66 4.48
CA ASN A 143 7.61 14.67 4.78
C ASN A 143 7.19 15.54 5.98
N ASP A 144 7.93 16.63 6.20
CA ASP A 144 7.78 17.49 7.37
C ASP A 144 6.51 18.34 7.38
N ASN A 145 5.84 18.48 6.24
CA ASN A 145 4.60 19.24 6.11
C ASN A 145 3.34 18.35 6.24
N MET A 146 3.52 17.06 6.55
CA MET A 146 2.46 16.07 6.59
C MET A 146 2.28 15.51 8.00
N PHE A 147 1.09 14.99 8.29
CA PHE A 147 0.82 14.33 9.58
C PHE A 147 1.15 12.84 9.50
N PRO A 148 2.15 12.34 10.26
CA PRO A 148 2.54 10.92 10.24
C PRO A 148 1.39 9.98 10.58
N SER A 149 0.52 10.39 11.51
CA SER A 149 -0.66 9.62 11.92
C SER A 149 -1.62 9.39 10.76
N VAL A 150 -1.86 10.41 9.93
CA VAL A 150 -2.78 10.31 8.78
C VAL A 150 -2.18 9.42 7.69
N CYS A 151 -0.87 9.53 7.42
CA CYS A 151 -0.19 8.62 6.51
C CYS A 151 -0.32 7.16 6.97
N VAL A 152 -0.04 6.89 8.26
CA VAL A 152 -0.14 5.53 8.82
C VAL A 152 -1.58 5.01 8.68
N GLU A 153 -2.57 5.81 9.06
CA GLU A 153 -3.98 5.44 9.00
C GLU A 153 -4.43 5.13 7.56
N ALA A 154 -4.06 5.98 6.59
CA ALA A 154 -4.42 5.79 5.19
C ALA A 154 -3.82 4.49 4.61
N VAL A 155 -2.54 4.24 4.87
CA VAL A 155 -1.84 3.03 4.39
C VAL A 155 -2.41 1.77 5.05
N GLU A 156 -2.66 1.79 6.36
CA GLU A 156 -3.27 0.66 7.07
C GLU A 156 -4.71 0.38 6.61
N LYS A 157 -5.52 1.43 6.38
CA LYS A 157 -6.88 1.27 5.84
C LYS A 157 -6.87 0.62 4.46
N LEU A 158 -6.00 1.08 3.57
CA LEU A 158 -5.85 0.48 2.24
C LEU A 158 -5.39 -0.98 2.35
N ALA A 159 -4.46 -1.29 3.26
CA ALA A 159 -4.02 -2.66 3.49
C ALA A 159 -5.11 -3.56 4.08
N SER A 160 -5.92 -3.05 5.02
CA SER A 160 -7.06 -3.78 5.59
C SER A 160 -8.06 -4.14 4.50
N TYR A 161 -8.34 -3.19 3.61
CA TYR A 161 -9.22 -3.40 2.48
C TYR A 161 -8.78 -4.54 1.55
N PHE A 162 -7.48 -4.64 1.23
CA PHE A 162 -6.95 -5.79 0.50
C PHE A 162 -7.03 -7.09 1.30
N LYS A 163 -6.68 -7.08 2.59
CA LYS A 163 -6.76 -8.27 3.46
C LYS A 163 -8.19 -8.82 3.59
N GLU A 164 -9.20 -7.96 3.56
CA GLU A 164 -10.60 -8.35 3.58
C GLU A 164 -11.05 -8.94 2.23
N LYS A 165 -10.40 -8.55 1.14
CA LYS A 165 -10.69 -9.02 -0.22
C LYS A 165 -10.01 -10.34 -0.56
N ASP A 166 -8.82 -10.57 -0.03
CA ASP A 166 -8.05 -11.82 -0.13
C ASP A 166 -8.70 -13.00 0.66
N LYS A 167 -9.74 -12.77 1.47
CA LYS A 167 -10.45 -13.80 2.27
C LYS A 167 -11.55 -14.50 1.49
#